data_AF-A0A847YT45-F1
#
_entry.id   AF-A0A847YT45-F1
#
_cell.length_a   1.000
_cell.length_b   1.000
_cell.length_c   1.000
_cell.angle_alpha   90.00
_cell.angle_beta   90.00
_cell.angle_gamma   90.00
#
_symmetry.space_group_name_H-M   'P 1'
#
loop_
_entity.id
_entity.type
_entity.pdbx_description
1 polymer ?
#
loop_
_entity_poly.entity_id
_entity_poly.type
_entity_poly.pdbx_seq_one_letter_code
_entity_poly.pdbx_strand_id
1 'polypeptide(L)'
;MLLVNAVVGIVQLIIAIIFAVIALYIGFSTLGKITKGMDEEKELAKGNTAVGVVVASVFIAIAVVVQSGVQGLSLGIGTAAAKGFFTLDGMLAIGAAFIQLILGIVLAIVAIYLALNILDKLTKGIDEFEELRKGNVAVALEM
;
A
#
# COMPACT_ATOMS: atom_id res chain seq x y z
N MET A 1 -15.12 -27.36 13.87
CA MET A 1 -14.62 -26.05 14.35
C MET A 1 -13.21 -25.76 13.85
N LEU A 2 -12.18 -26.53 14.24
CA LEU A 2 -10.78 -26.28 13.80
C LEU A 2 -10.59 -26.32 12.28
N LEU A 3 -11.12 -27.35 11.60
CA LEU A 3 -10.95 -27.52 10.15
C LEU A 3 -11.64 -26.41 9.34
N VAL A 4 -12.82 -25.95 9.81
CA VAL A 4 -13.55 -24.82 9.19
C VAL A 4 -12.78 -23.51 9.35
N ASN A 5 -12.26 -23.23 10.55
CA ASN A 5 -11.46 -22.03 10.79
C ASN A 5 -10.15 -22.05 9.99
N ALA A 6 -9.51 -23.22 9.83
CA ALA A 6 -8.32 -23.37 9.00
C ALA A 6 -8.61 -23.05 7.52
N VAL A 7 -9.72 -23.56 6.97
CA VAL A 7 -10.14 -23.25 5.59
C VAL A 7 -10.44 -21.75 5.42
N VAL A 8 -11.16 -21.14 6.35
CA VAL A 8 -11.44 -19.70 6.34
C VAL A 8 -10.14 -18.89 6.38
N GLY A 9 -9.19 -19.27 7.24
CA GLY A 9 -7.88 -18.62 7.33
C GLY A 9 -7.07 -18.71 6.03
N ILE A 10 -7.09 -19.85 5.34
CA ILE A 10 -6.42 -20.02 4.04
C ILE A 10 -7.07 -19.13 2.98
N VAL A 11 -8.41 -19.09 2.92
CA VAL A 11 -9.14 -18.22 1.97
C VAL A 11 -8.81 -16.76 2.24
N GLN A 12 -8.79 -16.35 3.51
CA GLN A 12 -8.42 -14.99 3.89
C GLN A 12 -6.98 -14.64 3.50
N LEU A 13 -6.03 -15.56 3.69
CA LEU A 13 -4.64 -15.37 3.29
C LEU A 13 -4.52 -15.17 1.77
N ILE A 14 -5.21 -15.98 0.98
CA ILE A 14 -5.22 -15.84 -0.49
C ILE A 14 -5.76 -14.47 -0.89
N ILE A 15 -6.88 -14.04 -0.29
CA ILE A 15 -7.47 -12.72 -0.55
C ILE A 15 -6.49 -11.61 -0.16
N ALA A 16 -5.84 -11.70 1.00
CA ALA A 16 -4.85 -10.73 1.46
C ALA A 16 -3.67 -10.60 0.49
N ILE A 17 -3.15 -11.72 -0.03
CA ILE A 17 -2.07 -11.73 -1.02
C ILE A 17 -2.52 -11.03 -2.31
N ILE A 18 -3.72 -11.32 -2.81
CA ILE A 18 -4.26 -10.67 -4.02
C ILE A 18 -4.34 -9.16 -3.83
N PHE A 19 -4.86 -8.69 -2.69
CA PHE A 19 -4.95 -7.27 -2.40
C PHE A 19 -3.58 -6.60 -2.23
N ALA A 20 -2.62 -7.28 -1.61
CA ALA A 20 -1.26 -6.79 -1.48
C ALA A 20 -0.61 -6.55 -2.85
N VAL A 21 -0.74 -7.50 -3.78
CA VAL A 21 -0.21 -7.35 -5.15
C VAL A 21 -0.88 -6.19 -5.88
N ILE A 22 -2.21 -6.06 -5.77
CA ILE A 22 -2.96 -4.94 -6.39
C ILE A 22 -2.48 -3.60 -5.81
N ALA A 23 -2.33 -3.50 -4.50
CA ALA A 23 -1.90 -2.27 -3.84
C ALA A 23 -0.45 -1.89 -4.21
N LEU A 24 0.46 -2.86 -4.29
CA LEU A 24 1.84 -2.64 -4.76
C LEU A 24 1.86 -2.11 -6.18
N TYR A 25 1.05 -2.68 -7.08
CA TYR A 25 0.93 -2.21 -8.46
C TYR A 25 0.43 -0.76 -8.53
N ILE A 26 -0.64 -0.45 -7.79
CA ILE A 26 -1.22 0.92 -7.75
C ILE A 26 -0.19 1.90 -7.18
N GLY A 27 0.50 1.54 -6.11
CA GLY A 27 1.47 2.42 -5.48
C GLY A 27 2.71 2.67 -6.35
N PHE A 28 3.24 1.64 -7.02
CA PHE A 28 4.31 1.82 -8.01
C PHE A 28 3.87 2.69 -9.19
N SER A 29 2.67 2.47 -9.72
CA SER A 29 2.11 3.31 -10.79
C SER A 29 1.88 4.76 -10.36
N THR A 30 1.53 4.96 -9.09
CA THR A 30 1.34 6.29 -8.51
C THR A 30 2.67 7.00 -8.32
N LEU A 31 3.72 6.28 -7.89
CA LEU A 31 5.08 6.81 -7.80
C LEU A 31 5.54 7.36 -9.17
N GLY A 32 5.37 6.58 -10.25
CA GLY A 32 5.70 7.01 -11.62
C GLY A 32 4.94 8.26 -12.10
N LYS A 33 3.76 8.54 -11.55
CA LYS A 33 3.01 9.78 -11.84
C LYS A 33 3.55 10.97 -11.06
N ILE A 34 4.12 10.75 -9.88
CA ILE A 34 4.62 11.79 -8.99
C ILE A 34 6.04 12.21 -9.39
N THR A 35 6.87 11.27 -9.84
CA THR A 35 8.29 11.47 -10.18
C THR A 35 8.57 12.25 -11.47
N LYS A 36 7.59 13.02 -11.98
CA LYS A 36 7.70 14.05 -13.04
C LYS A 36 8.64 13.67 -14.21
N GLY A 37 8.60 12.43 -14.70
CA GLY A 37 9.39 11.99 -15.87
C GLY A 37 10.75 11.35 -15.56
N MET A 38 11.00 10.96 -14.32
CA MET A 38 11.99 9.92 -14.02
C MET A 38 11.38 8.55 -14.33
N ASP A 39 12.14 7.72 -15.05
CA ASP A 39 11.76 6.34 -15.37
C ASP A 39 12.41 5.45 -14.31
N GLU A 40 11.63 5.04 -13.31
CA GLU A 40 12.14 4.27 -12.17
C GLU A 40 12.70 2.92 -12.61
N GLU A 41 12.03 2.24 -13.55
CA GLU A 41 12.51 0.95 -14.05
C GLU A 41 13.89 1.09 -14.70
N LYS A 42 14.07 2.14 -15.50
CA LYS A 42 15.35 2.43 -16.14
C LYS A 42 16.42 2.82 -15.13
N GLU A 43 16.10 3.61 -14.12
CA GLU A 43 17.07 4.00 -13.09
C GLU A 43 17.45 2.82 -12.18
N LEU A 44 16.49 1.97 -11.81
CA LEU A 44 16.75 0.72 -11.11
C LEU A 44 17.65 -0.21 -11.93
N ALA A 45 17.39 -0.35 -13.24
CA ALA A 45 18.22 -1.17 -14.14
C ALA A 45 19.67 -0.65 -14.27
N LYS A 46 19.88 0.67 -14.10
CA LYS A 46 21.22 1.27 -14.04
C LYS A 46 21.93 1.08 -12.69
N GLY A 47 21.27 0.52 -11.70
CA GLY A 47 21.81 0.37 -10.34
C GLY A 47 21.73 1.65 -9.50
N ASN A 48 20.81 2.57 -9.82
CA ASN A 48 20.60 3.77 -9.04
C ASN A 48 20.05 3.42 -7.65
N THR A 49 20.93 3.44 -6.65
CA THR A 49 20.58 3.05 -5.27
C THR A 49 19.58 4.01 -4.65
N ALA A 50 19.64 5.31 -4.97
CA ALA A 50 18.73 6.31 -4.44
C ALA A 50 17.28 6.03 -4.87
N VAL A 51 17.06 5.77 -6.16
CA VAL A 51 15.75 5.36 -6.68
C VAL A 51 15.29 4.04 -6.05
N GLY A 52 16.21 3.08 -5.83
CA GLY A 52 15.93 1.85 -5.11
C GLY A 52 15.39 2.06 -3.69
N VAL A 53 15.99 3.00 -2.96
CA VAL A 53 15.57 3.35 -1.59
C VAL A 53 14.15 3.96 -1.60
N VAL A 54 13.85 4.87 -2.52
CA VAL A 54 12.50 5.46 -2.63
C VAL A 54 11.45 4.39 -2.95
N VAL A 55 11.71 3.54 -3.95
CA VAL A 55 10.78 2.46 -4.34
C VAL A 55 10.55 1.49 -3.17
N ALA A 56 11.61 1.11 -2.46
CA ALA A 56 11.50 0.25 -1.28
C ALA A 56 10.69 0.90 -0.16
N SER A 57 10.91 2.19 0.11
CA SER A 57 10.19 2.95 1.14
C SER A 57 8.70 3.05 0.83
N VAL A 58 8.35 3.28 -0.43
CA VAL A 58 6.96 3.26 -0.91
C VAL A 58 6.33 1.88 -0.71
N PHE A 59 7.05 0.79 -1.00
CA PHE A 59 6.54 -0.57 -0.78
C PHE A 59 6.31 -0.87 0.71
N ILE A 60 7.19 -0.40 1.59
CA ILE A 60 7.00 -0.51 3.04
C ILE A 60 5.76 0.25 3.47
N ALA A 61 5.57 1.48 3.00
CA ALA A 61 4.38 2.28 3.31
C ALA A 61 3.09 1.57 2.85
N ILE A 62 3.08 1.03 1.63
CA ILE A 62 1.95 0.25 1.10
C ILE A 62 1.70 -0.99 1.95
N ALA A 63 2.75 -1.71 2.36
CA ALA A 63 2.61 -2.91 3.19
C ALA A 63 1.91 -2.60 4.52
N VAL A 64 2.27 -1.50 5.19
CA VAL A 64 1.64 -1.06 6.45
C VAL A 64 0.15 -0.74 6.24
N VAL A 65 -0.17 -0.10 5.12
CA VAL A 65 -1.55 0.25 4.76
C VAL A 65 -2.38 -1.00 4.48
N VAL A 66 -1.85 -1.90 3.63
CA VAL A 66 -2.51 -3.14 3.26
C VAL A 66 -2.72 -4.01 4.50
N GLN A 67 -1.75 -4.07 5.41
CA GLN A 67 -1.87 -4.79 6.68
C GLN A 67 -3.10 -4.31 7.47
N SER A 68 -3.32 -3.00 7.57
CA SER A 68 -4.48 -2.43 8.25
C SER A 68 -5.80 -2.80 7.56
N GLY A 69 -5.82 -2.79 6.24
CA GLY A 69 -6.98 -3.23 5.45
C GLY A 69 -7.30 -4.72 5.62
N VAL A 70 -6.27 -5.57 5.58
CA VAL A 70 -6.40 -7.03 5.77
C VAL A 70 -6.86 -7.37 7.19
N GLN A 71 -6.41 -6.62 8.20
CA GLN A 71 -6.92 -6.77 9.58
C GLN A 71 -8.42 -6.46 9.66
N GLY A 72 -8.89 -5.38 9.04
CA GLY A 72 -10.32 -5.07 8.95
C GLY A 72 -11.12 -6.20 8.28
N LEU A 73 -10.58 -6.75 7.18
CA LEU A 73 -11.17 -7.91 6.50
C LEU A 73 -11.24 -9.15 7.40
N SER A 74 -10.17 -9.41 8.16
CA SER A 74 -10.10 -10.50 9.15
C SER A 74 -11.24 -10.42 10.17
N LEU A 75 -11.47 -9.22 10.72
CA LEU A 75 -12.50 -8.99 11.73
C LEU A 75 -13.90 -9.17 11.14
N GLY A 76 -14.13 -8.67 9.92
CA GLY A 76 -15.41 -8.86 9.22
C GLY A 76 -15.72 -10.32 8.95
N ILE A 77 -14.76 -11.07 8.40
CA ILE A 77 -14.90 -12.51 8.13
C ILE A 77 -15.06 -13.29 9.43
N GLY A 78 -14.28 -12.98 10.48
CA GLY A 78 -14.39 -13.65 11.77
C GLY A 78 -15.76 -13.42 12.43
N THR A 79 -16.30 -12.20 12.32
CA THR A 79 -17.65 -11.87 12.82
C THR A 79 -18.72 -12.63 12.05
N ALA A 80 -18.60 -12.71 10.72
CA ALA A 80 -19.52 -13.49 9.89
C ALA A 80 -19.41 -14.99 10.15
N ALA A 81 -18.21 -15.51 10.41
CA ALA A 81 -18.01 -16.92 10.78
C ALA A 81 -18.65 -17.24 12.15
N ALA A 82 -18.63 -16.30 13.10
CA ALA A 82 -19.21 -16.47 14.43
C ALA A 82 -20.74 -16.30 14.45
N LYS A 83 -21.27 -15.31 13.74
CA LYS A 83 -22.71 -14.97 13.70
C LYS A 83 -23.48 -15.59 12.53
N GLY A 84 -22.79 -16.27 11.62
CA GLY A 84 -23.33 -16.86 10.40
C GLY A 84 -23.21 -15.95 9.18
N PHE A 85 -22.72 -16.50 8.07
CA PHE A 85 -22.48 -15.75 6.82
C PHE A 85 -23.75 -15.20 6.16
N PHE A 86 -24.89 -15.87 6.38
CA PHE A 86 -26.19 -15.51 5.79
C PHE A 86 -27.10 -14.73 6.75
N THR A 87 -26.59 -14.32 7.92
CA THR A 87 -27.33 -13.46 8.85
C THR A 87 -27.09 -12.00 8.51
N LEU A 88 -28.05 -11.13 8.88
CA LEU A 88 -27.94 -9.69 8.64
C LEU A 88 -26.64 -9.12 9.22
N ASP A 89 -26.30 -9.53 10.44
CA ASP A 89 -25.06 -9.13 11.13
C ASP A 89 -23.79 -9.58 10.38
N GLY A 90 -23.76 -10.82 9.86
CA GLY A 90 -22.63 -11.35 9.12
C GLY A 90 -22.42 -10.63 7.79
N MET A 91 -23.51 -10.37 7.06
CA MET A 91 -23.47 -9.62 5.79
C MET A 91 -23.01 -8.17 5.99
N LEU A 92 -23.51 -7.51 7.04
CA LEU A 92 -23.09 -6.15 7.39
C LEU A 92 -21.60 -6.12 7.79
N ALA A 93 -21.12 -7.11 8.54
CA ALA A 93 -19.71 -7.19 8.93
C ALA A 93 -18.79 -7.36 7.72
N ILE A 94 -19.15 -8.23 6.77
CA ILE A 94 -18.39 -8.39 5.52
C ILE A 94 -18.45 -7.11 4.69
N GLY A 95 -19.63 -6.52 4.51
CA GLY A 95 -19.80 -5.27 3.76
C GLY A 95 -18.99 -4.11 4.33
N ALA A 96 -19.06 -3.92 5.65
CA ALA A 96 -18.27 -2.91 6.36
C ALA A 96 -16.76 -3.15 6.20
N ALA A 97 -16.32 -4.41 6.27
CA ALA A 97 -14.92 -4.75 6.11
C ALA A 97 -14.38 -4.47 4.69
N PHE A 98 -15.16 -4.74 3.65
CA PHE A 98 -14.82 -4.35 2.28
C PHE A 98 -14.75 -2.82 2.12
N ILE A 99 -15.72 -2.10 2.66
CA ILE A 99 -15.72 -0.63 2.64
C ILE A 99 -14.49 -0.08 3.38
N GLN A 100 -14.18 -0.60 4.56
CA GLN A 100 -13.01 -0.21 5.34
C GLN A 100 -11.70 -0.48 4.60
N LEU A 101 -11.59 -1.63 3.91
CA LEU A 101 -10.43 -1.95 3.09
C LEU A 101 -10.25 -0.94 1.96
N ILE A 102 -11.32 -0.66 1.20
CA ILE A 102 -11.27 0.30 0.08
C ILE A 102 -10.92 1.70 0.61
N LEU A 103 -11.60 2.16 1.66
CA LEU A 103 -11.33 3.46 2.28
C LEU A 103 -9.89 3.55 2.81
N GLY A 104 -9.38 2.49 3.44
CA GLY A 104 -8.01 2.43 3.93
C GLY A 104 -6.99 2.58 2.82
N ILE A 105 -7.16 1.87 1.70
CA ILE A 105 -6.27 1.97 0.53
C ILE A 105 -6.33 3.39 -0.06
N VAL A 106 -7.54 3.95 -0.24
CA VAL A 106 -7.71 5.30 -0.80
C VAL A 106 -7.06 6.36 0.09
N LEU A 107 -7.34 6.33 1.40
CA LEU A 107 -6.77 7.29 2.35
C LEU A 107 -5.25 7.21 2.40
N ALA A 108 -4.69 6.02 2.29
CA ALA A 108 -3.25 5.84 2.24
C ALA A 108 -2.60 6.42 0.99
N ILE A 109 -3.18 6.18 -0.19
CA ILE A 109 -2.68 6.78 -1.44
C ILE A 109 -2.72 8.31 -1.34
N VAL A 110 -3.81 8.86 -0.80
CA VAL A 110 -3.95 10.30 -0.55
C VAL A 110 -2.90 10.78 0.45
N ALA A 111 -2.64 10.04 1.52
CA ALA A 111 -1.63 10.39 2.51
C ALA A 111 -0.22 10.40 1.92
N ILE A 112 0.15 9.40 1.12
CA ILE A 112 1.45 9.35 0.41
C ILE A 112 1.59 10.54 -0.53
N TYR A 113 0.57 10.80 -1.35
CA TYR A 113 0.56 11.94 -2.27
C TYR A 113 0.71 13.28 -1.54
N LEU A 114 -0.01 13.45 -0.43
CA LEU A 114 0.01 14.67 0.36
C LEU A 114 1.35 14.85 1.09
N ALA A 115 1.93 13.77 1.60
CA ALA A 115 3.25 13.78 2.24
C ALA A 115 4.34 14.24 1.25
N LEU A 116 4.39 13.63 0.06
CA LEU A 116 5.35 13.99 -0.98
C LEU A 116 5.17 15.44 -1.46
N ASN A 117 3.93 15.89 -1.67
CA ASN A 117 3.68 17.28 -2.10
C ASN A 117 3.98 18.32 -1.01
N ILE A 118 3.83 17.95 0.27
CA ILE A 118 4.29 18.80 1.38
C ILE A 118 5.81 18.84 1.41
N LEU A 119 6.47 17.71 1.22
CA LEU A 119 7.93 17.62 1.19
C LEU A 119 8.51 18.51 0.08
N ASP A 120 8.05 18.36 -1.17
CA ASP A 120 8.41 19.22 -2.33
C ASP A 120 8.30 20.73 -1.98
N LYS A 121 7.36 21.13 -1.11
CA LYS A 121 7.18 22.54 -0.71
C LYS A 121 8.17 23.00 0.35
N LEU A 122 8.68 22.09 1.17
CA LEU A 122 9.65 22.38 2.23
C LEU A 122 11.09 22.39 1.68
N THR A 123 11.36 21.64 0.62
CA THR A 123 12.70 21.37 0.04
C THR A 123 13.02 22.16 -1.22
N LYS A 124 12.36 23.31 -1.46
CA LYS A 124 12.51 24.14 -2.69
C LYS A 124 13.94 24.59 -3.05
N GLY A 125 14.93 24.36 -2.18
CA GLY A 125 16.33 24.69 -2.41
C GLY A 125 17.10 23.65 -3.24
N ILE A 126 16.54 22.46 -3.46
CA ILE A 126 17.14 21.37 -4.24
C ILE A 126 16.08 20.75 -5.16
N ASP A 127 16.50 20.30 -6.35
CA ASP A 127 15.63 19.49 -7.22
C ASP A 127 15.78 18.02 -6.82
N GLU A 128 14.87 17.53 -5.99
CA GLU A 128 14.96 16.18 -5.40
C GLU A 128 14.99 15.10 -6.47
N PHE A 129 14.16 15.25 -7.52
CA PHE A 129 14.08 14.27 -8.60
C PHE A 129 15.33 14.27 -9.47
N GLU A 130 15.95 15.43 -9.70
CA GLU A 130 17.24 15.50 -10.39
C GLU A 130 18.36 14.86 -9.55
N GLU A 131 18.38 15.12 -8.24
CA GLU A 131 19.36 14.54 -7.32
C GLU A 131 19.19 13.01 -7.19
N LEU A 132 17.95 12.52 -7.17
CA LEU A 132 17.66 11.10 -7.26
C LEU A 132 18.23 10.48 -8.54
N ARG A 133 18.10 11.14 -9.71
CA ARG A 133 18.70 10.66 -10.97
C ARG A 133 20.23 10.62 -10.92
N LYS A 134 20.87 11.47 -10.12
CA LYS A 134 22.32 11.45 -9.88
C LYS A 134 22.74 10.35 -8.88
N GLY A 135 21.78 9.63 -8.30
CA GLY A 135 22.04 8.59 -7.32
C GLY A 135 22.27 9.13 -5.90
N ASN A 136 21.76 10.32 -5.59
CA ASN A 136 21.90 10.91 -4.27
C ASN A 136 21.01 10.20 -3.24
N VAL A 137 21.61 9.30 -2.45
CA VAL A 137 20.91 8.52 -1.43
C VAL A 137 20.43 9.38 -0.26
N ALA A 138 21.07 10.53 0.02
CA ALA A 138 20.64 11.40 1.11
C ALA A 138 19.26 12.00 0.83
N VAL A 139 19.02 12.42 -0.41
CA VAL A 139 17.70 12.87 -0.87
C VAL A 139 16.70 11.72 -0.84
N ALA A 140 17.10 10.51 -1.24
CA ALA A 140 16.20 9.35 -1.18
C ALA A 140 15.77 8.94 0.23
N LEU A 141 16.60 9.18 1.25
CA LEU A 141 16.27 8.91 2.65
C LEU A 141 15.42 10.01 3.29
N GLU A 142 15.42 11.20 2.68
CA GLU A 142 14.62 12.33 3.10
C GLU A 142 13.16 12.23 2.59
N MET A 143 12.99 11.65 1.40
CA MET A 143 11.70 11.36 0.75
C MET A 143 10.96 10.15 1.32
#